data_AF-A0A2V7N5F4-F1
#
_entry.id   AF-A0A2V7N5F4-F1
#
_cell.length_a   1.000
_cell.length_b   1.000
_cell.length_c   1.000
_cell.angle_alpha   90.00
_cell.angle_beta   90.00
_cell.angle_gamma   90.00
#
_symmetry.space_group_name_H-M   'P 1'
#
loop_
_entity.id
_entity.type
_entity.pdbx_description
1 polymer ?
#
loop_
_entity_poly.entity_id
_entity_poly.type
_entity_poly.pdbx_seq_one_letter_code
_entity_poly.pdbx_strand_id
1 'polypeptide(L)'
;MTTVPRTHLEESPTAQIGALRAPWVWAAGVSIGSLILYVLTLAPTTQFWDASEYMAAAHSLGIPHPPGNPFFVIVAHVWGLLPLGADYARRINLLAAVTSALSAGLWFLIAERWLRDTALPEAWRRIAALAGAVVGGSSSSSICSR
;
A
#
# COMPACT_ATOMS: atom_id res chain seq x y z
N MET A 1 -40.15 41.46 -10.07
CA MET A 1 -40.03 40.02 -10.39
C MET A 1 -38.55 39.66 -10.31
N THR A 2 -38.06 39.44 -9.10
CA THR A 2 -36.65 39.18 -8.79
C THR A 2 -36.43 37.66 -8.77
N THR A 3 -35.70 37.15 -9.77
CA THR A 3 -35.25 35.75 -9.76
C THR A 3 -34.15 35.62 -8.72
N VAL A 4 -34.48 35.10 -7.54
CA VAL A 4 -33.49 34.67 -6.55
C VAL A 4 -32.57 33.63 -7.22
N PRO A 5 -31.24 33.82 -7.23
CA PRO A 5 -30.32 32.81 -7.75
C PRO A 5 -30.46 31.53 -6.92
N ARG A 6 -30.94 30.44 -7.53
CA ARG A 6 -30.95 29.11 -6.93
C ARG A 6 -29.53 28.53 -6.96
N THR A 7 -28.61 29.07 -6.16
CA THR A 7 -27.23 28.55 -6.00
C THR A 7 -27.09 27.59 -4.82
N HIS A 8 -28.18 27.28 -4.13
CA HIS A 8 -28.27 26.25 -3.10
C HIS A 8 -29.42 25.30 -3.43
N LEU A 9 -29.42 24.70 -4.62
CA LEU A 9 -30.14 23.43 -4.75
C LEU A 9 -29.36 22.47 -3.87
N GLU A 10 -29.97 22.08 -2.75
CA GLU A 10 -29.48 20.98 -1.92
C GLU A 10 -29.06 19.84 -2.86
N GLU A 11 -27.75 19.66 -3.03
CA GLU A 11 -27.28 18.42 -3.62
C GLU A 11 -27.76 17.34 -2.68
N SER A 12 -28.72 16.54 -3.16
CA SER A 12 -29.26 15.42 -2.39
C SER A 12 -28.09 14.65 -1.76
N PRO A 13 -28.18 14.25 -0.48
CA PRO A 13 -27.10 13.50 0.18
C PRO A 13 -26.61 12.31 -0.67
N THR A 14 -27.49 11.71 -1.47
CA THR A 14 -27.19 10.67 -2.45
C THR A 14 -26.27 11.10 -3.60
N ALA A 15 -26.42 12.32 -4.13
CA ALA A 15 -25.53 12.88 -5.16
C ALA A 15 -24.14 13.15 -4.59
N GLN A 16 -24.05 13.69 -3.36
CA GLN A 16 -22.79 13.88 -2.66
C GLN A 16 -22.12 12.54 -2.31
N ILE A 17 -22.87 11.54 -1.83
CA ILE A 17 -22.37 10.17 -1.60
C ILE A 17 -21.84 9.56 -2.90
N GLY A 18 -22.52 9.80 -4.03
CA GLY A 18 -22.10 9.38 -5.37
C GLY A 18 -20.75 9.98 -5.78
N ALA A 19 -20.55 11.27 -5.53
CA ALA A 19 -19.29 11.98 -5.79
C ALA A 19 -18.16 11.56 -4.83
N LEU A 20 -18.49 11.15 -3.59
CA LEU A 20 -17.54 10.65 -2.59
C LEU A 20 -17.17 9.18 -2.73
N ARG A 21 -17.72 8.43 -3.70
CA ARG A 21 -17.36 7.01 -3.87
C ARG A 21 -15.87 6.91 -4.23
N ALA A 22 -15.07 6.49 -3.25
CA ALA A 22 -13.67 6.21 -3.48
C ALA A 22 -13.54 5.04 -4.48
N PRO A 23 -12.57 5.09 -5.40
CA PRO A 23 -12.38 4.07 -6.43
C PRO A 23 -11.74 2.79 -5.85
N TRP A 24 -12.43 2.14 -4.91
CA TRP A 24 -11.95 0.94 -4.20
C TRP A 24 -11.58 -0.21 -5.13
N VAL A 25 -12.31 -0.38 -6.24
CA VAL A 25 -12.01 -1.42 -7.24
C VAL A 25 -10.64 -1.18 -7.90
N TRP A 26 -10.33 0.08 -8.22
CA TRP A 26 -9.04 0.45 -8.79
C TRP A 26 -7.92 0.30 -7.78
N ALA A 27 -8.15 0.74 -6.54
CA ALA A 27 -7.19 0.56 -5.44
C ALA A 27 -6.89 -0.92 -5.18
N ALA A 28 -7.92 -1.78 -5.17
CA ALA A 28 -7.77 -3.22 -5.05
C ALA A 28 -6.99 -3.80 -6.24
N GLY A 29 -7.27 -3.34 -7.47
CA GLY A 29 -6.51 -3.72 -8.66
C GLY A 29 -5.03 -3.37 -8.56
N VAL A 30 -4.69 -2.16 -8.07
CA VAL A 30 -3.30 -1.75 -7.82
C VAL A 30 -2.64 -2.63 -6.77
N SER A 31 -3.29 -2.86 -5.62
CA SER A 31 -2.75 -3.72 -4.56
C SER A 31 -2.55 -5.16 -5.02
N ILE A 32 -3.52 -5.77 -5.72
CA ILE A 32 -3.40 -7.14 -6.23
C ILE A 32 -2.30 -7.23 -7.29
N GLY A 33 -2.24 -6.27 -8.22
CA GLY A 33 -1.19 -6.21 -9.24
C GLY A 33 0.20 -6.10 -8.61
N SER A 34 0.39 -5.20 -7.64
CA SER A 34 1.63 -5.06 -6.89
C SER A 34 1.99 -6.32 -6.10
N LEU A 35 1.00 -6.97 -5.45
CA LEU A 35 1.24 -8.20 -4.71
C LEU A 35 1.74 -9.31 -5.62
N ILE A 36 1.11 -9.50 -6.78
CA ILE A 36 1.55 -10.50 -7.77
C ILE A 36 2.99 -10.22 -8.18
N LEU A 37 3.32 -8.97 -8.52
CA LEU A 37 4.68 -8.59 -8.90
C LEU A 37 5.69 -8.86 -7.78
N TYR A 38 5.37 -8.51 -6.52
CA TYR A 38 6.26 -8.73 -5.39
C TYR A 38 6.41 -10.21 -5.03
N VAL A 39 5.37 -11.03 -5.19
CA VAL A 39 5.45 -12.48 -4.99
C VAL A 39 6.27 -13.14 -6.10
N LEU A 40 6.11 -12.70 -7.36
CA LEU A 40 6.90 -13.22 -8.48
C LEU A 40 8.39 -12.84 -8.38
N THR A 41 8.68 -11.70 -7.76
CA THR A 41 10.04 -11.21 -7.54
C THR A 41 10.53 -11.44 -6.12
N LEU A 42 9.92 -12.36 -5.36
CA LEU A 42 10.20 -12.55 -3.95
C LEU A 42 11.57 -13.17 -3.69
N ALA A 43 12.34 -12.56 -2.79
CA ALA A 43 13.64 -13.06 -2.39
C ALA A 43 13.51 -14.40 -1.65
N PRO A 44 14.32 -15.41 -2.01
CA PRO A 44 14.25 -16.73 -1.37
C PRO A 44 14.89 -16.76 0.02
N THR A 45 15.77 -15.80 0.36
CA THR A 45 16.60 -15.79 1.56
C THR A 45 16.65 -14.42 2.25
N THR A 46 17.45 -14.31 3.31
CA THR A 46 17.73 -13.06 4.01
C THR A 46 18.34 -12.01 3.08
N GLN A 47 17.94 -10.75 3.26
CA GLN A 47 18.41 -9.61 2.48
C GLN A 47 19.51 -8.83 3.21
N PHE A 48 20.35 -8.11 2.46
CA PHE A 48 21.38 -7.27 3.06
C PHE A 48 20.80 -6.13 3.90
N TRP A 49 21.65 -5.62 4.82
CA TRP A 49 21.36 -4.46 5.65
C TRP A 49 20.27 -4.75 6.70
N ASP A 50 19.46 -3.75 7.02
CA ASP A 50 18.43 -3.77 8.05
C ASP A 50 17.45 -4.96 7.92
N ALA A 51 17.17 -5.42 6.71
CA ALA A 51 16.20 -6.51 6.50
C ALA A 51 16.62 -7.81 7.20
N SER A 52 17.90 -8.19 7.15
CA SER A 52 18.41 -9.36 7.89
C SER A 52 18.41 -9.15 9.40
N GLU A 53 18.72 -7.94 9.85
CA GLU A 53 18.68 -7.56 11.27
C GLU A 53 17.26 -7.67 11.81
N TYR A 54 16.27 -7.14 11.08
CA TYR A 54 14.85 -7.23 11.40
C TYR A 54 14.32 -8.67 11.36
N MET A 55 14.77 -9.50 10.42
CA MET A 55 14.41 -10.93 10.39
C MET A 55 14.96 -11.68 11.61
N ALA A 56 16.23 -11.44 11.97
CA ALA A 56 16.87 -12.06 13.12
C ALA A 56 16.22 -11.58 14.44
N ALA A 57 15.90 -10.29 14.54
CA ALA A 57 15.16 -9.73 15.67
C ALA A 57 13.74 -10.32 15.75
N ALA A 58 13.02 -10.45 14.64
CA ALA A 58 11.72 -11.10 14.61
C ALA A 58 11.82 -12.57 15.05
N HIS A 59 12.83 -13.31 14.60
CA HIS A 59 13.01 -14.72 14.96
C HIS A 59 13.30 -14.91 16.45
N SER A 60 14.16 -14.06 17.04
CA SER A 60 14.60 -14.15 18.43
C SER A 60 13.77 -13.30 19.41
N LEU A 61 12.79 -12.54 18.94
CA LEU A 61 12.12 -11.45 19.69
C LEU A 61 13.12 -10.43 20.27
N GLY A 62 14.20 -10.20 19.53
CA GLY A 62 15.27 -9.27 19.87
C GLY A 62 14.96 -7.82 19.52
N ILE A 63 15.91 -6.95 19.84
CA ILE A 63 15.88 -5.53 19.49
C ILE A 63 16.85 -5.34 18.32
N PRO A 64 16.40 -4.86 17.15
CA PRO A 64 17.28 -4.64 15.99
C PRO A 64 18.32 -3.56 16.32
N HIS A 65 17.88 -2.31 16.48
CA HIS A 65 18.71 -1.21 16.95
C HIS A 65 17.94 -0.36 17.99
N PRO A 66 18.60 0.18 19.04
CA PRO A 66 17.93 1.06 20.01
C PRO A 66 17.29 2.28 19.32
N PRO A 67 16.08 2.72 19.71
CA PRO A 67 15.20 2.27 20.81
C PRO A 67 14.31 1.04 20.48
N GLY A 68 14.47 0.42 19.32
CA GLY A 68 13.72 -0.73 18.84
C GLY A 68 12.39 -0.39 18.16
N ASN A 69 11.72 -1.41 17.62
CA ASN A 69 10.38 -1.33 17.03
C ASN A 69 9.51 -2.53 17.47
N PRO A 70 9.14 -2.62 18.75
CA PRO A 70 8.56 -3.82 19.34
C PRO A 70 7.27 -4.28 18.65
N PHE A 71 6.43 -3.34 18.20
CA PHE A 71 5.21 -3.67 17.47
C PHE A 71 5.49 -4.44 16.18
N PHE A 72 6.46 -3.97 15.38
CA PHE A 72 6.84 -4.64 14.15
C PHE A 72 7.45 -6.01 14.42
N VAL A 73 8.34 -6.13 15.41
CA VAL A 73 8.97 -7.41 15.79
C VAL A 73 7.93 -8.45 16.18
N ILE A 74 6.92 -8.08 16.98
CA ILE A 74 5.85 -8.98 17.39
C ILE A 74 5.01 -9.43 16.19
N VAL A 75 4.60 -8.48 15.32
CA VAL A 75 3.82 -8.80 14.11
C VAL A 75 4.62 -9.71 13.17
N ALA A 76 5.89 -9.40 12.95
CA ALA A 76 6.78 -10.20 12.11
C ALA A 76 7.02 -11.60 12.68
N HIS A 77 7.18 -11.72 14.00
CA HIS A 77 7.32 -13.01 14.67
C HIS A 77 6.08 -13.87 14.47
N VAL A 78 4.89 -13.34 14.78
CA VAL A 78 3.61 -14.08 14.62
C VAL A 78 3.40 -14.47 13.16
N TRP A 79 3.68 -13.58 12.21
CA TRP A 79 3.60 -13.87 10.78
C TRP A 79 4.57 -14.98 10.36
N GLY A 80 5.81 -14.96 10.86
CA GLY A 80 6.83 -15.96 10.57
C GLY A 80 6.47 -17.37 11.06
N LEU A 81 5.57 -17.49 12.04
CA LEU A 81 5.05 -18.78 12.51
C LEU A 81 3.96 -19.36 11.59
N LEU A 82 3.33 -18.55 10.73
CA LEU A 82 2.31 -19.04 9.80
C LEU A 82 2.91 -19.98 8.75
N PRO A 83 2.19 -21.04 8.33
CA PRO A 83 2.68 -22.00 7.34
C PRO A 83 2.57 -21.46 5.89
N LEU A 84 3.11 -20.27 5.62
CA LEU A 84 3.00 -19.55 4.34
C LEU A 84 4.24 -19.70 3.43
N GLY A 85 5.19 -20.58 3.80
CA GLY A 85 6.40 -20.82 3.03
C GLY A 85 7.31 -21.85 3.69
N ALA A 86 8.25 -22.41 2.91
CA ALA A 86 9.20 -23.42 3.40
C ALA A 86 10.09 -22.87 4.52
N ASP A 87 10.67 -21.68 4.30
CA ASP A 87 11.65 -21.07 5.20
C ASP A 87 11.09 -19.85 5.93
N TYR A 88 11.60 -19.58 7.14
CA TYR A 88 11.23 -18.39 7.92
C TYR A 88 11.51 -17.09 7.15
N ALA A 89 12.66 -16.98 6.48
CA ALA A 89 13.03 -15.81 5.69
C ALA A 89 12.02 -15.51 4.57
N ARG A 90 11.54 -16.53 3.86
CA ARG A 90 10.49 -16.37 2.83
C ARG A 90 9.19 -15.85 3.41
N ARG A 91 8.82 -16.31 4.61
CA ARG A 91 7.60 -15.83 5.29
C ARG A 91 7.71 -14.36 5.65
N ILE A 92 8.86 -13.92 6.17
CA ILE A 92 9.08 -12.49 6.46
C ILE A 92 9.15 -11.65 5.18
N ASN A 93 9.78 -12.14 4.10
CA ASN A 93 9.74 -11.46 2.80
C ASN A 93 8.29 -11.34 2.27
N LEU A 94 7.46 -12.36 2.49
CA LEU A 94 6.05 -12.30 2.11
C LEU A 94 5.27 -11.26 2.91
N LEU A 95 5.58 -11.08 4.20
CA LEU A 95 5.00 -9.98 5.01
C LEU A 95 5.32 -8.62 4.40
N ALA A 96 6.58 -8.41 4.01
CA ALA A 96 7.01 -7.19 3.34
C ALA A 96 6.27 -7.00 2.00
N ALA A 97 6.13 -8.05 1.19
CA ALA A 97 5.39 -8.00 -0.06
C ALA A 97 3.90 -7.62 0.14
N VAL A 98 3.23 -8.23 1.12
CA VAL A 98 1.81 -7.95 1.43
C VAL A 98 1.63 -6.51 1.92
N THR A 99 2.45 -6.06 2.87
CA THR A 99 2.35 -4.71 3.43
C THR A 99 2.68 -3.63 2.40
N SER A 100 3.68 -3.85 1.53
CA SER A 100 3.99 -2.95 0.42
C SER A 100 2.88 -2.89 -0.63
N ALA A 101 2.23 -4.02 -0.94
CA ALA A 101 1.11 -4.06 -1.88
C ALA A 101 -0.12 -3.31 -1.35
N LEU A 102 -0.42 -3.46 -0.05
CA LEU A 102 -1.47 -2.68 0.61
C LEU A 102 -1.15 -1.18 0.60
N SER A 103 0.09 -0.82 0.91
CA SER A 103 0.56 0.58 0.87
C SER A 103 0.39 1.20 -0.53
N ALA A 104 0.69 0.46 -1.60
CA ALA A 104 0.50 0.93 -2.98
C ALA A 104 -0.98 1.27 -3.29
N GLY A 105 -1.93 0.46 -2.83
CA GLY A 105 -3.37 0.74 -3.02
C GLY A 105 -3.85 1.93 -2.19
N LEU A 106 -3.35 2.08 -0.95
CA LEU A 106 -3.63 3.26 -0.13
C LEU A 106 -3.04 4.53 -0.76
N TRP A 107 -1.83 4.45 -1.30
CA TRP A 107 -1.20 5.56 -2.01
C TRP A 107 -2.00 6.00 -3.23
N PHE A 108 -2.53 5.04 -4.01
CA PHE A 108 -3.44 5.35 -5.10
C PHE A 108 -4.68 6.12 -4.64
N LEU A 109 -5.30 5.71 -3.52
CA LEU A 109 -6.47 6.41 -2.96
C LEU A 109 -6.13 7.83 -2.48
N ILE A 110 -4.98 8.00 -1.82
CA ILE A 110 -4.51 9.31 -1.35
C ILE A 110 -4.22 10.23 -2.55
N ALA A 111 -3.49 9.73 -3.54
CA ALA A 111 -3.18 10.48 -4.76
C ALA A 111 -4.46 10.88 -5.49
N GLU A 112 -5.40 9.94 -5.66
CA GLU A 112 -6.66 10.22 -6.32
C GLU A 112 -7.50 11.24 -5.55
N ARG A 113 -7.55 11.17 -4.21
CA ARG A 113 -8.21 12.17 -3.37
C ARG A 113 -7.58 13.54 -3.51
N TRP A 114 -6.24 13.62 -3.52
CA TRP A 114 -5.51 14.87 -3.63
C TRP A 114 -5.68 15.54 -5.00
N LEU A 115 -5.72 14.74 -6.06
CA LEU A 115 -5.92 15.22 -7.43
C LEU A 115 -7.38 15.64 -7.73
N ARG A 116 -8.37 15.34 -6.88
CA ARG A 116 -9.76 15.78 -7.10
C ARG A 116 -9.92 17.30 -7.07
N ASP A 117 -9.05 17.99 -6.34
CA ASP A 117 -9.08 19.45 -6.24
C ASP A 117 -8.47 20.13 -7.49
N THR A 118 -7.89 19.36 -8.40
CA THR A 118 -7.37 19.86 -9.68
C THR A 118 -8.42 19.73 -10.78
N ALA A 119 -8.45 20.68 -11.73
CA ALA A 119 -9.36 20.67 -12.89
C ALA A 119 -9.04 19.58 -13.94
N LEU A 120 -8.41 18.48 -13.52
CA LEU A 120 -8.04 17.38 -14.40
C LEU A 120 -9.26 16.50 -14.72
N PRO A 121 -9.42 16.09 -15.98
CA PRO A 121 -10.37 15.05 -16.35
C PRO A 121 -10.15 13.77 -15.54
N GLU A 122 -11.23 13.08 -15.20
CA GLU A 122 -11.24 11.84 -14.40
C GLU A 122 -10.21 10.80 -14.87
N ALA A 123 -10.09 10.62 -16.20
CA ALA A 123 -9.15 9.68 -16.80
C ALA A 123 -7.68 10.05 -16.50
N TRP A 124 -7.33 11.33 -16.61
CA TRP A 124 -5.96 11.79 -16.35
C TRP A 124 -5.61 11.75 -14.87
N ARG A 125 -6.57 12.04 -13.99
CA ARG A 125 -6.41 11.88 -12.55
C ARG A 125 -6.06 10.43 -12.18
N ARG A 126 -6.80 9.46 -12.72
CA ARG A 126 -6.56 8.03 -12.46
C ARG A 126 -5.22 7.57 -13.01
N ILE A 127 -4.85 7.99 -14.22
CA ILE A 127 -3.56 7.66 -14.83
C ILE A 127 -2.41 8.22 -13.99
N ALA A 128 -2.51 9.47 -13.52
CA ALA A 128 -1.51 10.10 -12.66
C ALA A 128 -1.38 9.39 -11.30
N ALA A 129 -2.49 9.02 -10.67
CA ALA A 129 -2.49 8.26 -9.42
C ALA A 129 -1.88 6.86 -9.57
N LEU A 130 -2.19 6.19 -10.69
CA LEU A 130 -1.65 4.86 -11.00
C LEU A 130 -0.15 4.94 -11.31
N ALA A 131 0.29 5.96 -12.07
CA ALA A 131 1.71 6.23 -12.30
C ALA A 131 2.46 6.51 -10.98
N GLY A 132 1.88 7.31 -10.07
CA GLY A 132 2.44 7.56 -8.75
C GLY A 132 2.57 6.28 -7.90
N ALA A 133 1.57 5.41 -7.92
CA ALA A 133 1.62 4.12 -7.23
C ALA A 133 2.66 3.17 -7.82
N VAL A 134 2.81 3.13 -9.14
CA VAL A 134 3.82 2.29 -9.83
C VAL A 134 5.23 2.79 -9.55
N VAL A 135 5.47 4.10 -9.64
CA VAL A 135 6.79 4.69 -9.36
C VAL A 135 7.17 4.48 -7.89
N GLY A 136 6.24 4.72 -6.95
CA GLY A 136 6.48 4.46 -5.53
C GLY A 136 6.67 2.97 -5.20
N GLY A 137 5.93 2.08 -5.87
CA GLY A 137 6.07 0.63 -5.70
C GLY A 137 7.40 0.08 -6.23
N SER A 138 7.95 0.70 -7.27
CA SER A 138 9.24 0.28 -7.85
C SER A 138 10.38 0.38 -6.83
N SER A 139 10.36 1.35 -5.91
CA SER A 139 11.36 1.45 -4.83
C SER A 139 11.32 0.24 -3.88
N SER A 140 10.15 -0.35 -3.66
CA SER A 140 9.98 -1.55 -2.80
C SER A 140 10.43 -2.84 -3.49
N SER A 141 10.39 -2.90 -4.82
CA SER A 141 10.85 -4.09 -5.58
C SER A 141 12.35 -4.36 -5.45
N SER A 142 13.14 -3.35 -5.10
CA SER A 142 14.57 -3.46 -4.75
C SER A 142 14.82 -4.35 -3.51
N ILE A 143 13.83 -4.48 -2.62
CA ILE A 143 13.92 -5.27 -1.38
C ILE A 143 13.63 -6.75 -1.64
N CYS A 144 12.78 -7.05 -2.64
CA CYS A 144 12.42 -8.44 -2.96
C CYS A 144 13.33 -9.09 -4.00
N SER A 145 13.97 -8.33 -4.90
CA SER A 145 14.60 -8.89 -6.10
C SER A 145 16.11 -9.23 -6.02
N ARG A 146 16.76 -9.11 -4.86
CA ARG A 146 18.20 -9.43 -4.71
C ARG A 146 18.50 -10.59 -3.79
#